data_AF-A0A7L4RNL1-F1
#
_entry.id   AF-A0A7L4RNL1-F1
#
_cell.length_a   1.000
_cell.length_b   1.000
_cell.length_c   1.000
_cell.angle_alpha   90.00
_cell.angle_beta   90.00
_cell.angle_gamma   90.00
#
_symmetry.space_group_name_H-M   'P 1'
#
loop_
_entity.id
_entity.type
_entity.pdbx_description
1 polymer ?
#
loop_
_entity_poly.entity_id
_entity_poly.type
_entity_poly.pdbx_seq_one_letter_code
_entity_poly.pdbx_strand_id
1 'polypeptide(L)'
;MKRVTELLQAFKSKRKLELSEVARVLNLSEASALLWARSLKQDNILDILHEEGKTYIVLLHQEKPQLLKEPERKLIPPAPPEETISAKQLSNLIEDYAEKIDAMKKKSAELANMERERSSIFYKDYVPSERRFEVGLHLISEQLADKEEKVKDLESRIRDAPKRITVIESQAAKLEKIESYIRFSLDKSRSRIEKEVDRIEEIRSLVEKYTSEMNRRIEDQTSSLRNVQKELARLKKMEDWIYLQQDMLEDNMKGYSQMRKQSLEELDELRDIMRTGFLKKYEKELRRMQEMHLEEIEKIKIREKEFQQKIEADKKELAKLNQESDRIVKTFELLSKKKIRVEEEKSFASELEKVPAAGIE
;
A
#
# COMPACT_ATOMS: atom_id res chain seq x y z
N MET A 1 -29.25 -3.93 100.76
CA MET A 1 -30.51 -4.22 101.47
C MET A 1 -31.74 -3.86 100.63
N LYS A 2 -32.01 -2.59 100.27
CA LYS A 2 -33.23 -2.17 99.53
C LYS A 2 -33.51 -2.92 98.21
N ARG A 3 -32.46 -3.21 97.42
CA ARG A 3 -32.56 -3.94 96.13
C ARG A 3 -32.87 -5.43 96.28
N VAL A 4 -32.41 -6.06 97.37
CA VAL A 4 -32.66 -7.49 97.65
C VAL A 4 -34.12 -7.70 98.06
N THR A 5 -34.69 -6.76 98.80
CA THR A 5 -36.12 -6.76 99.14
C THR A 5 -37.01 -6.56 97.93
N GLU A 6 -36.65 -5.70 96.97
CA GLU A 6 -37.36 -5.53 95.70
C GLU A 6 -37.34 -6.82 94.85
N LEU A 7 -36.21 -7.53 94.83
CA LEU A 7 -36.05 -8.81 94.13
C LEU A 7 -36.90 -9.92 94.78
N LEU A 8 -36.90 -10.03 96.11
CA LEU A 8 -37.75 -10.96 96.85
C LEU A 8 -39.25 -10.67 96.65
N GLN A 9 -39.63 -9.40 96.52
CA GLN A 9 -41.02 -9.02 96.25
C GLN A 9 -41.43 -9.32 94.80
N ALA A 10 -40.54 -9.11 93.83
CA ALA A 10 -40.74 -9.53 92.44
C ALA A 10 -40.95 -11.05 92.33
N PHE A 11 -40.13 -11.81 93.05
CA PHE A 11 -40.25 -13.27 93.15
C PHE A 11 -41.54 -13.75 93.85
N LYS A 12 -42.03 -13.03 94.87
CA LYS A 12 -43.34 -13.32 95.47
C LYS A 12 -44.49 -13.11 94.46
N SER A 13 -44.33 -12.17 93.52
CA SER A 13 -45.37 -11.85 92.52
C SER A 13 -45.31 -12.75 91.28
N LYS A 14 -44.13 -13.20 90.88
CA LYS A 14 -43.90 -14.05 89.70
C LYS A 14 -42.92 -15.15 90.10
N ARG A 15 -43.39 -16.41 90.18
CA ARG A 15 -42.57 -17.57 90.61
C ARG A 15 -41.34 -17.83 89.74
N LYS A 16 -41.24 -17.19 88.56
CA LYS A 16 -40.14 -17.28 87.60
C LYS A 16 -39.83 -15.87 87.07
N LEU A 17 -38.57 -15.47 87.07
CA LEU A 17 -38.10 -14.17 86.56
C LEU A 17 -37.10 -14.38 85.42
N GLU A 18 -37.15 -13.55 84.39
CA GLU A 18 -36.15 -13.56 83.32
C GLU A 18 -34.80 -13.05 83.84
N LEU A 19 -33.69 -13.64 83.36
CA LEU A 19 -32.34 -13.25 83.75
C LEU A 19 -32.05 -11.76 83.48
N SER A 20 -32.62 -11.22 82.41
CA SER A 20 -32.54 -9.80 82.04
C SER A 20 -33.22 -8.88 83.07
N GLU A 21 -34.35 -9.30 83.64
CA GLU A 21 -35.05 -8.58 84.71
C GLU A 21 -34.24 -8.61 86.01
N VAL A 22 -33.66 -9.75 86.35
CA VAL A 22 -32.80 -9.91 87.54
C VAL A 22 -31.52 -9.06 87.40
N ALA A 23 -30.90 -9.04 86.22
CA ALA A 23 -29.75 -8.20 85.90
C ALA A 23 -30.08 -6.71 86.06
N ARG A 24 -31.26 -6.29 85.59
CA ARG A 24 -31.73 -4.89 85.71
C ARG A 24 -31.96 -4.47 87.17
N VAL A 25 -32.59 -5.32 87.99
CA VAL A 25 -32.88 -5.00 89.41
C VAL A 25 -31.60 -4.91 90.24
N LEU A 26 -30.61 -5.76 89.94
CA LEU A 26 -29.31 -5.74 90.62
C LEU A 26 -28.34 -4.71 90.05
N ASN A 27 -28.65 -4.12 88.90
CA ASN A 27 -27.76 -3.25 88.11
C ASN A 27 -26.43 -3.95 87.77
N LEU A 28 -26.53 -5.19 87.30
CA LEU A 28 -25.42 -6.05 86.89
C LEU A 28 -25.53 -6.37 85.40
N SER A 29 -24.42 -6.79 84.78
CA SER A 29 -24.48 -7.42 83.45
C SER A 29 -25.18 -8.78 83.55
N GLU A 30 -25.82 -9.26 82.48
CA GLU A 30 -26.49 -10.57 82.47
C GLU A 30 -25.53 -11.72 82.81
N ALA A 31 -24.27 -11.63 82.39
CA ALA A 31 -23.23 -12.61 82.74
C ALA A 31 -22.92 -12.60 84.25
N SER A 32 -22.87 -11.41 84.86
CA SER A 32 -22.67 -11.27 86.31
C SER A 32 -23.89 -11.72 87.11
N ALA A 33 -25.10 -11.48 86.61
CA ALA A 33 -26.35 -11.94 87.21
C ALA A 33 -26.46 -13.48 87.15
N LEU A 34 -26.01 -14.10 86.05
CA LEU A 34 -25.95 -15.56 85.91
C LEU A 34 -24.96 -16.19 86.88
N LEU A 35 -23.78 -15.57 87.07
CA LEU A 35 -22.79 -16.04 88.04
C LEU A 35 -23.30 -15.92 89.49
N TRP A 36 -23.97 -14.81 89.82
CA TRP A 36 -24.63 -14.63 91.11
C TRP A 36 -25.71 -15.69 91.35
N ALA A 37 -26.56 -15.98 90.34
CA ALA A 37 -27.58 -17.02 90.43
C ALA A 37 -26.98 -18.43 90.57
N ARG A 38 -25.86 -18.72 89.87
CA ARG A 38 -25.11 -19.99 90.03
C ARG A 38 -24.51 -20.15 91.43
N SER A 39 -24.03 -19.06 92.04
CA SER A 39 -23.57 -19.06 93.42
C SER A 39 -24.69 -19.43 94.40
N LEU A 40 -25.91 -18.91 94.19
CA LEU A 40 -27.07 -19.23 95.03
C LEU A 40 -27.72 -20.60 94.73
N LYS A 41 -27.48 -21.16 93.54
CA LYS A 41 -27.84 -22.54 93.21
C LYS A 41 -26.99 -23.54 94.00
N GLN A 42 -25.73 -23.22 94.30
CA GLN A 42 -24.89 -24.03 95.20
C GLN A 42 -25.42 -24.04 96.64
N ASP A 43 -26.13 -22.98 97.06
CA ASP A 43 -26.77 -22.88 98.37
C ASP A 43 -28.22 -23.44 98.39
N ASN A 44 -28.69 -24.09 97.31
CA ASN A 44 -30.04 -24.65 97.14
C ASN A 44 -31.20 -23.63 97.27
N ILE A 45 -30.95 -22.34 97.02
CA ILE A 45 -31.96 -21.28 97.16
C ILE A 45 -32.71 -21.04 95.83
N LEU A 46 -32.03 -21.20 94.70
CA LEU A 46 -32.55 -20.90 93.36
C LEU A 46 -32.25 -22.04 92.38
N ASP A 47 -33.11 -22.21 91.38
CA ASP A 47 -32.83 -23.01 90.19
C ASP A 47 -32.82 -22.15 88.92
N ILE A 48 -32.12 -22.62 87.89
CA ILE A 48 -31.95 -21.92 86.61
C ILE A 48 -32.58 -22.79 85.53
N LEU A 49 -33.59 -22.26 84.85
CA LEU A 49 -34.28 -22.93 83.74
C LEU A 49 -33.97 -22.21 82.43
N HIS A 50 -33.73 -23.01 81.39
CA HIS A 50 -33.60 -22.51 80.02
C HIS A 50 -34.82 -22.99 79.22
N GLU A 51 -35.63 -22.04 78.76
CA GLU A 51 -36.81 -22.32 77.94
C GLU A 51 -36.84 -21.32 76.78
N GLU A 52 -37.09 -21.80 75.56
CA GLU A 52 -37.29 -20.98 74.36
C GLU A 52 -36.18 -19.94 74.10
N GLY A 53 -34.93 -20.29 74.39
CA GLY A 53 -33.78 -19.39 74.18
C GLY A 53 -33.62 -18.28 75.22
N LYS A 54 -34.46 -18.28 76.28
CA LYS A 54 -34.33 -17.37 77.42
C LYS A 54 -33.92 -18.13 78.68
N THR A 55 -33.17 -17.44 79.54
CA THR A 55 -32.74 -17.96 80.84
C THR A 55 -33.60 -17.36 81.93
N TYR A 56 -34.13 -18.22 82.80
CA TYR A 56 -34.98 -17.81 83.91
C TYR A 56 -34.43 -18.32 85.24
N ILE A 57 -34.68 -17.55 86.30
CA ILE A 57 -34.31 -17.90 87.66
C ILE A 57 -35.60 -18.18 88.45
N VAL A 58 -35.66 -19.31 89.13
CA VAL A 58 -36.81 -19.81 89.91
C VAL A 58 -36.42 -19.95 91.37
N LEU A 59 -37.26 -19.46 92.29
CA LEU A 59 -37.08 -19.70 93.73
C LEU A 59 -37.62 -21.07 94.14
N LEU A 60 -36.79 -21.85 94.80
CA LEU A 60 -37.20 -23.07 95.48
C LEU A 60 -37.78 -22.69 96.86
N HIS A 61 -39.08 -22.78 97.02
CA HIS A 61 -39.75 -22.48 98.31
C HIS A 61 -39.61 -23.67 99.27
N GLN A 62 -39.15 -23.41 100.49
CA GLN A 62 -39.15 -24.38 101.60
C GLN A 62 -40.58 -24.60 102.11
N GLU A 63 -41.19 -25.73 101.77
CA GLU A 63 -42.32 -26.28 102.52
C GLU A 63 -41.79 -27.16 103.67
N LYS A 64 -42.34 -26.91 104.86
CA LYS A 64 -41.99 -27.55 106.14
C LYS A 64 -42.15 -29.09 106.10
N PRO A 65 -41.30 -29.86 106.81
CA PRO A 65 -41.43 -31.31 106.92
C PRO A 65 -42.58 -31.69 107.85
N GLN A 66 -43.49 -32.55 107.37
CA GLN A 66 -44.46 -33.25 108.22
C GLN A 66 -43.89 -34.60 108.66
N LEU A 67 -43.80 -34.74 109.98
CA LEU A 67 -43.42 -35.93 110.74
C LEU A 67 -44.22 -37.17 110.32
N LEU A 68 -43.53 -38.17 109.77
CA LEU A 68 -44.02 -39.54 109.71
C LEU A 68 -43.60 -40.25 111.01
N LYS A 69 -44.60 -40.47 111.86
CA LYS A 69 -44.55 -41.21 113.11
C LYS A 69 -44.21 -42.68 112.86
N GLU A 70 -43.24 -43.21 113.60
CA GLU A 70 -43.12 -44.64 113.88
C GLU A 70 -44.41 -45.17 114.53
N PRO A 71 -44.82 -46.43 114.27
CA PRO A 71 -45.68 -47.16 115.17
C PRO A 71 -44.90 -48.24 115.93
N GLU A 72 -44.73 -47.96 117.22
CA GLU A 72 -45.07 -48.84 118.34
C GLU A 72 -44.53 -50.28 118.36
N ARG A 73 -43.43 -50.44 119.12
CA ARG A 73 -43.19 -51.64 119.93
C ARG A 73 -44.44 -51.97 120.76
N LYS A 74 -45.19 -52.99 120.36
CA LYS A 74 -46.19 -53.64 121.23
C LYS A 74 -45.54 -54.78 122.01
N LEU A 75 -45.22 -54.43 123.25
CA LEU A 75 -45.49 -55.15 124.49
C LEU A 75 -45.72 -56.67 124.37
N ILE A 76 -44.76 -57.40 124.94
CA ILE A 76 -44.92 -58.71 125.57
C ILE A 76 -46.15 -58.69 126.49
N PRO A 77 -47.16 -59.56 126.31
CA PRO A 77 -48.13 -59.87 127.33
C PRO A 77 -47.64 -61.03 128.25
N PRO A 78 -48.10 -61.05 129.51
CA PRO A 78 -47.57 -61.88 130.59
C PRO A 78 -48.01 -63.34 130.50
N ALA A 79 -47.20 -64.22 131.07
CA ALA A 79 -47.50 -65.63 131.32
C ALA A 79 -48.84 -65.78 132.08
N PRO A 80 -49.81 -66.56 131.56
CA PRO A 80 -50.96 -67.02 132.32
C PRO A 80 -50.64 -68.29 133.12
N PRO A 81 -51.44 -68.58 134.16
CA PRO A 81 -51.10 -69.46 135.27
C PRO A 81 -51.07 -70.94 134.90
N GLU A 82 -50.30 -71.69 135.67
CA GLU A 82 -50.24 -73.16 135.71
C GLU A 82 -51.65 -73.74 135.95
N GLU A 83 -52.42 -73.88 134.89
CA GLU A 83 -53.56 -74.80 134.86
C GLU A 83 -53.01 -76.18 134.53
N THR A 84 -53.30 -77.15 135.40
CA THR A 84 -53.02 -78.56 135.20
C THR A 84 -53.85 -79.06 134.02
N ILE A 85 -53.32 -78.85 132.81
CA ILE A 85 -53.90 -79.37 131.57
C ILE A 85 -53.83 -80.90 131.64
N SER A 86 -55.01 -81.51 131.77
CA SER A 86 -55.21 -82.93 131.53
C SER A 86 -54.63 -83.30 130.16
N ALA A 87 -53.83 -84.37 130.10
CA ALA A 87 -53.02 -84.78 128.94
C ALA A 87 -53.79 -84.82 127.59
N LYS A 88 -55.13 -84.90 127.60
CA LYS A 88 -55.99 -84.85 126.40
C LYS A 88 -56.16 -83.44 125.79
N GLN A 89 -56.17 -82.37 126.58
CA GLN A 89 -56.34 -81.01 126.08
C GLN A 89 -55.04 -80.42 125.52
N LEU A 90 -53.89 -80.81 126.09
CA LEU A 90 -52.57 -80.54 125.52
C LEU A 90 -52.42 -81.17 124.13
N SER A 91 -52.92 -82.41 123.95
CA SER A 91 -52.87 -83.10 122.65
C SER A 91 -53.61 -82.35 121.53
N ASN A 92 -54.85 -81.91 121.79
CA ASN A 92 -55.64 -81.22 120.77
C ASN A 92 -55.12 -79.81 120.45
N LEU A 93 -54.55 -79.13 121.45
CA LEU A 93 -53.93 -77.82 121.25
C LEU A 93 -52.63 -77.95 120.45
N ILE A 94 -51.84 -79.00 120.73
CA ILE A 94 -50.64 -79.34 119.97
C ILE A 94 -50.99 -79.69 118.52
N GLU A 95 -52.10 -80.39 118.26
CA GLU A 95 -52.61 -80.66 116.90
C GLU A 95 -53.06 -79.39 116.17
N ASP A 96 -53.86 -78.50 116.78
CA ASP A 96 -54.30 -77.25 116.13
C ASP A 96 -53.13 -76.27 115.88
N TYR A 97 -52.15 -76.22 116.78
CA TYR A 97 -50.90 -75.49 116.53
C TYR A 97 -50.04 -76.17 115.46
N ALA A 98 -50.00 -77.50 115.39
CA ALA A 98 -49.31 -78.21 114.32
C ALA A 98 -49.95 -77.95 112.95
N GLU A 99 -51.28 -78.00 112.84
CA GLU A 99 -52.02 -77.66 111.61
C GLU A 99 -51.81 -76.21 111.20
N LYS A 100 -51.81 -75.26 112.14
CA LYS A 100 -51.49 -73.85 111.84
C LYS A 100 -50.04 -73.65 111.44
N ILE A 101 -49.11 -74.37 112.08
CA ILE A 101 -47.69 -74.35 111.69
C ILE A 101 -47.52 -74.91 110.27
N ASP A 102 -48.23 -75.97 109.92
CA ASP A 102 -48.16 -76.55 108.57
C ASP A 102 -48.88 -75.69 107.52
N ALA A 103 -49.99 -75.03 107.87
CA ALA A 103 -50.61 -74.01 107.04
C ALA A 103 -49.70 -72.78 106.83
N MET A 104 -48.97 -72.35 107.88
CA MET A 104 -47.97 -71.29 107.77
C MET A 104 -46.77 -71.72 106.91
N LYS A 105 -46.30 -72.96 107.04
CA LYS A 105 -45.25 -73.51 106.16
C LYS A 105 -45.72 -73.62 104.71
N LYS A 106 -46.98 -73.98 104.48
CA LYS A 106 -47.57 -74.02 103.14
C LYS A 106 -47.67 -72.62 102.54
N LYS A 107 -48.18 -71.63 103.30
CA LYS A 107 -48.22 -70.23 102.85
C LYS A 107 -46.84 -69.63 102.67
N SER A 108 -45.85 -69.97 103.51
CA SER A 108 -44.47 -69.51 103.33
C SER A 108 -43.82 -70.14 102.10
N ALA A 109 -44.14 -71.40 101.79
CA ALA A 109 -43.72 -72.06 100.55
C ALA A 109 -44.38 -71.44 99.31
N GLU A 110 -45.68 -71.10 99.37
CA GLU A 110 -46.39 -70.40 98.31
C GLU A 110 -45.83 -68.98 98.11
N LEU A 111 -45.56 -68.24 99.19
CA LEU A 111 -44.88 -66.94 99.12
C LEU A 111 -43.49 -67.05 98.52
N ALA A 112 -42.69 -68.04 98.94
CA ALA A 112 -41.38 -68.29 98.36
C ALA A 112 -41.48 -68.67 96.88
N ASN A 113 -42.54 -69.37 96.46
CA ASN A 113 -42.77 -69.68 95.05
C ASN A 113 -43.17 -68.43 94.25
N MET A 114 -44.06 -67.59 94.78
CA MET A 114 -44.41 -66.31 94.16
C MET A 114 -43.22 -65.34 94.10
N GLU A 115 -42.35 -65.32 95.11
CA GLU A 115 -41.11 -64.53 95.08
C GLU A 115 -40.14 -65.04 94.03
N ARG A 116 -40.04 -66.37 93.84
CA ARG A 116 -39.28 -66.97 92.75
C ARG A 116 -39.88 -66.66 91.38
N GLU A 117 -41.20 -66.75 91.23
CA GLU A 117 -41.90 -66.42 89.98
C GLU A 117 -41.77 -64.93 89.64
N ARG A 118 -41.97 -64.04 90.62
CA ARG A 118 -41.76 -62.59 90.46
C ARG A 118 -40.32 -62.28 90.07
N SER A 119 -39.35 -62.89 90.75
CA SER A 119 -37.93 -62.73 90.40
C SER A 119 -37.63 -63.30 89.01
N SER A 120 -38.23 -64.44 88.66
CA SER A 120 -38.09 -65.04 87.32
C SER A 120 -38.64 -64.12 86.24
N ILE A 121 -39.85 -63.59 86.39
CA ILE A 121 -40.46 -62.64 85.43
C ILE A 121 -39.62 -61.36 85.33
N PHE A 122 -39.17 -60.84 86.47
CA PHE A 122 -38.34 -59.64 86.50
C PHE A 122 -37.01 -59.85 85.73
N TYR A 123 -36.28 -60.92 86.04
CA TYR A 123 -34.96 -61.16 85.42
C TYR A 123 -35.02 -61.77 84.02
N LYS A 124 -36.04 -62.58 83.70
CA LYS A 124 -36.16 -63.23 82.37
C LYS A 124 -36.88 -62.38 81.35
N ASP A 125 -37.91 -61.63 81.75
CA ASP A 125 -38.79 -60.96 80.80
C ASP A 125 -38.62 -59.44 80.85
N TYR A 126 -38.64 -58.84 82.04
CA TYR A 126 -38.55 -57.38 82.19
C TYR A 126 -37.16 -56.84 81.87
N VAL A 127 -36.11 -57.33 82.55
CA VAL A 127 -34.73 -56.83 82.35
C VAL A 127 -34.26 -56.96 80.87
N PRO A 128 -34.51 -58.07 80.15
CA PRO A 128 -34.13 -58.16 78.74
C PRO A 128 -34.99 -57.30 77.81
N SER A 129 -36.22 -56.97 78.20
CA SER A 129 -37.07 -56.04 77.43
C SER A 129 -36.63 -54.59 77.64
N GLU A 130 -36.33 -54.21 78.89
CA GLU A 130 -35.77 -52.90 79.24
C GLU A 130 -34.46 -52.65 78.49
N ARG A 131 -33.52 -53.61 78.50
CA ARG A 131 -32.29 -53.52 77.70
C ARG A 131 -32.54 -53.39 76.20
N ARG A 132 -33.55 -54.08 75.65
CA ARG A 132 -33.91 -53.95 74.23
C ARG A 132 -34.46 -52.56 73.91
N PHE A 133 -35.26 -51.98 74.80
CA PHE A 133 -35.73 -50.61 74.68
C PHE A 133 -34.58 -49.61 74.78
N GLU A 134 -33.65 -49.77 75.73
CA GLU A 134 -32.46 -48.93 75.85
C GLU A 134 -31.59 -48.97 74.59
N VAL A 135 -31.31 -50.16 74.05
CA VAL A 135 -30.55 -50.32 72.80
C VAL A 135 -31.30 -49.71 71.61
N GLY A 136 -32.62 -49.90 71.53
CA GLY A 136 -33.45 -49.29 70.49
C GLY A 136 -33.45 -47.76 70.57
N LEU A 137 -33.57 -47.21 71.78
CA LEU A 137 -33.47 -45.77 72.02
C LEU A 137 -32.10 -45.21 71.65
N HIS A 138 -31.02 -45.92 72.00
CA HIS A 138 -29.66 -45.52 71.62
C HIS A 138 -29.49 -45.48 70.10
N LEU A 139 -29.95 -46.53 69.39
CA LEU A 139 -29.87 -46.59 67.93
C LEU A 139 -30.68 -45.48 67.26
N ILE A 140 -31.89 -45.20 67.75
CA ILE A 140 -32.72 -44.10 67.25
C ILE A 140 -32.03 -42.76 67.51
N SER A 141 -31.43 -42.57 68.69
CA SER A 141 -30.70 -41.35 69.03
C SER A 141 -29.48 -41.14 68.12
N GLU A 142 -28.74 -42.20 67.80
CA GLU A 142 -27.60 -42.15 66.89
C GLU A 142 -28.04 -41.82 65.46
N GLN A 143 -29.10 -42.48 64.96
CA GLN A 143 -29.69 -42.17 63.66
C GLN A 143 -30.24 -40.74 63.58
N LEU A 144 -30.78 -40.23 64.68
CA LEU A 144 -31.27 -38.86 64.77
C LEU A 144 -30.10 -37.87 64.70
N ALA A 145 -29.02 -38.12 65.46
CA ALA A 145 -27.82 -37.31 65.44
C ALA A 145 -27.19 -37.24 64.03
N ASP A 146 -27.06 -38.38 63.34
CA ASP A 146 -26.55 -38.45 61.96
C ASP A 146 -27.42 -37.64 60.98
N LYS A 147 -28.74 -37.70 61.14
CA LYS A 147 -29.67 -36.94 60.29
C LYS A 147 -29.62 -35.46 60.60
N GLU A 148 -29.53 -35.07 61.88
CA GLU A 148 -29.35 -33.67 62.28
C GLU A 148 -28.04 -33.09 61.74
N GLU A 149 -26.96 -33.85 61.74
CA GLU A 149 -25.70 -33.44 61.14
C GLU A 149 -25.84 -33.23 59.62
N LYS A 150 -26.47 -34.17 58.91
CA LYS A 150 -26.75 -34.01 57.47
C LYS A 150 -27.65 -32.83 57.17
N VAL A 151 -28.65 -32.54 58.01
CA VAL A 151 -29.51 -31.37 57.86
C VAL A 151 -28.70 -30.09 58.03
N LYS A 152 -27.82 -30.01 59.04
CA LYS A 152 -26.93 -28.86 59.24
C LYS A 152 -25.98 -28.65 58.06
N ASP A 153 -25.40 -29.71 57.50
CA ASP A 153 -24.58 -29.62 56.28
C ASP A 153 -25.38 -29.06 55.11
N LEU A 154 -26.58 -29.60 54.85
CA LEU A 154 -27.45 -29.14 53.78
C LEU A 154 -27.88 -27.68 53.98
N GLU A 155 -28.22 -27.28 55.20
CA GLU A 155 -28.55 -25.88 55.54
C GLU A 155 -27.37 -24.95 55.27
N SER A 156 -26.15 -25.36 55.60
CA SER A 156 -24.95 -24.57 55.31
C SER A 156 -24.75 -24.40 53.80
N ARG A 157 -24.92 -25.47 53.02
CA ARG A 157 -24.79 -25.46 51.55
C ARG A 157 -25.88 -24.62 50.89
N ILE A 158 -27.12 -24.70 51.38
CA ILE A 158 -28.24 -23.89 50.91
C ILE A 158 -28.00 -22.42 51.23
N ARG A 159 -27.47 -22.11 52.42
CA ARG A 159 -27.15 -20.73 52.83
C ARG A 159 -26.04 -20.11 51.98
N ASP A 160 -25.08 -20.89 51.51
CA ASP A 160 -23.98 -20.41 50.67
C ASP A 160 -24.30 -20.42 49.16
N ALA A 161 -25.32 -21.17 48.71
CA ALA A 161 -25.71 -21.20 47.30
C ALA A 161 -26.05 -19.81 46.71
N PRO A 162 -26.79 -18.91 47.38
CA PRO A 162 -27.03 -17.55 46.89
C PRO A 162 -25.74 -16.75 46.67
N LYS A 163 -24.73 -16.91 47.53
CA LYS A 163 -23.43 -16.23 47.34
C LYS A 163 -22.72 -16.73 46.09
N ARG A 164 -22.80 -18.03 45.80
CA ARG A 164 -22.21 -18.61 44.58
C ARG A 164 -22.98 -18.18 43.33
N ILE A 165 -24.31 -18.12 43.41
CA ILE A 165 -25.17 -17.65 42.31
C ILE A 165 -24.86 -16.19 41.98
N THR A 166 -24.80 -15.30 42.97
CA THR A 166 -24.47 -13.88 42.75
C THR A 166 -23.07 -13.69 42.13
N VAL A 167 -22.08 -14.51 42.51
CA VAL A 167 -20.77 -14.51 41.86
C VAL A 167 -20.88 -14.91 40.38
N ILE A 168 -21.61 -15.99 40.08
CA ILE A 168 -21.82 -16.46 38.70
C ILE A 168 -22.55 -15.41 37.86
N GLU A 169 -23.62 -14.81 38.39
CA GLU A 169 -24.37 -13.74 37.71
C GLU A 169 -23.47 -12.53 37.43
N SER A 170 -22.62 -12.15 38.39
CA SER A 170 -21.68 -11.04 38.19
C SER A 170 -20.63 -11.35 37.11
N GLN A 171 -20.18 -12.60 37.01
CA GLN A 171 -19.24 -13.05 35.98
C GLN A 171 -19.92 -13.11 34.62
N ALA A 172 -21.16 -13.62 34.54
CA ALA A 172 -21.96 -13.64 33.32
C ALA A 172 -22.16 -12.22 32.75
N ALA A 173 -22.54 -11.26 33.60
CA ALA A 173 -22.71 -9.86 33.19
C ALA A 173 -21.38 -9.22 32.71
N LYS A 174 -20.23 -9.61 33.28
CA LYS A 174 -18.92 -9.16 32.79
C LYS A 174 -18.59 -9.75 31.41
N LEU A 175 -18.87 -11.04 31.22
CA LEU A 175 -18.65 -11.72 29.94
C LEU A 175 -19.53 -11.13 28.83
N GLU A 176 -20.79 -10.82 29.12
CA GLU A 176 -21.71 -10.18 28.16
C GLU A 176 -21.20 -8.80 27.69
N LYS A 177 -20.64 -8.01 28.62
CA LYS A 177 -19.99 -6.73 28.28
C LYS A 177 -18.75 -6.92 27.41
N ILE A 178 -17.92 -7.91 27.72
CA ILE A 178 -16.73 -8.25 26.94
C ILE A 178 -17.14 -8.71 25.53
N GLU A 179 -18.13 -9.59 25.42
CA GLU A 179 -18.66 -10.06 24.14
C GLU A 179 -19.18 -8.89 23.28
N SER A 180 -19.95 -8.00 23.89
CA SER A 180 -20.47 -6.80 23.21
C SER A 180 -19.34 -5.89 22.71
N TYR A 181 -18.30 -5.69 23.52
CA TYR A 181 -17.11 -4.92 23.13
C TYR A 181 -16.33 -5.60 21.99
N ILE A 182 -16.16 -6.92 22.06
CA ILE A 182 -15.48 -7.70 21.01
C ILE A 182 -16.26 -7.59 19.70
N ARG A 183 -17.58 -7.76 19.71
CA ARG A 183 -18.43 -7.60 18.52
C ARG A 183 -18.28 -6.22 17.90
N PHE A 184 -18.39 -5.17 18.72
CA PHE A 184 -18.21 -3.80 18.24
C PHE A 184 -16.81 -3.57 17.63
N SER A 185 -15.76 -4.09 18.26
CA SER A 185 -14.38 -3.98 17.76
C SER A 185 -14.20 -4.75 16.43
N LEU A 186 -14.81 -5.92 16.30
CA LEU A 186 -14.80 -6.71 15.07
C LEU A 186 -15.54 -6.00 13.94
N ASP A 187 -16.72 -5.45 14.19
CA ASP A 187 -17.49 -4.70 13.19
C ASP A 187 -16.73 -3.46 12.71
N LYS A 188 -16.09 -2.73 13.64
CA LYS A 188 -15.24 -1.59 13.30
C LYS A 188 -14.02 -2.00 12.48
N SER A 189 -13.41 -3.14 12.82
CA SER A 189 -12.25 -3.66 12.08
C SER A 189 -12.66 -4.14 10.69
N ARG A 190 -13.80 -4.81 10.56
CA ARG A 190 -14.39 -5.22 9.28
C ARG A 190 -14.67 -4.02 8.39
N SER A 191 -15.32 -2.99 8.91
CA SER A 191 -15.58 -1.76 8.14
C SER A 191 -14.29 -1.06 7.67
N ARG A 192 -13.22 -1.12 8.48
CA ARG A 192 -11.90 -0.60 8.05
C ARG A 192 -11.30 -1.45 6.94
N ILE A 193 -11.37 -2.77 7.05
CA ILE A 193 -10.87 -3.69 6.03
C ILE A 193 -11.62 -3.47 4.71
N GLU A 194 -12.95 -3.38 4.74
CA GLU A 194 -13.77 -3.11 3.55
C GLU A 194 -13.35 -1.80 2.87
N LYS A 195 -13.14 -0.71 3.63
CA LYS A 195 -12.64 0.56 3.07
C LYS A 195 -11.25 0.47 2.45
N GLU A 196 -10.34 -0.30 3.06
CA GLU A 196 -9.00 -0.49 2.48
C GLU A 196 -9.05 -1.37 1.23
N VAL A 197 -9.94 -2.37 1.18
CA VAL A 197 -10.19 -3.16 -0.04
C VAL A 197 -10.69 -2.26 -1.17
N ASP A 198 -11.67 -1.39 -0.90
CA ASP A 198 -12.18 -0.44 -1.91
C ASP A 198 -11.06 0.47 -2.44
N ARG A 199 -10.22 1.00 -1.54
CA ARG A 199 -9.04 1.82 -1.91
C ARG A 199 -8.03 1.06 -2.76
N ILE A 200 -7.77 -0.21 -2.43
CA ILE A 200 -6.86 -1.05 -3.22
C ILE A 200 -7.41 -1.26 -4.62
N GLU A 201 -8.73 -1.46 -4.78
CA GLU A 201 -9.34 -1.63 -6.09
C GLU A 201 -9.32 -0.33 -6.92
N GLU A 202 -9.53 0.83 -6.29
CA GLU A 202 -9.35 2.14 -6.93
C GLU A 202 -7.90 2.34 -7.42
N ILE A 203 -6.91 2.04 -6.57
CA ILE A 203 -5.49 2.13 -6.93
C ILE A 203 -5.18 1.18 -8.09
N ARG A 204 -5.69 -0.05 -8.05
CA ARG A 204 -5.50 -1.03 -9.12
C ARG A 204 -6.06 -0.51 -10.45
N SER A 205 -7.27 0.04 -10.45
CA SER A 205 -7.88 0.63 -11.65
C SER A 205 -7.03 1.79 -12.22
N LEU A 206 -6.51 2.65 -11.34
CA LEU A 206 -5.59 3.72 -11.75
C LEU A 206 -4.31 3.18 -12.38
N VAL A 207 -3.69 2.16 -11.76
CA VAL A 207 -2.48 1.51 -12.29
C VAL A 207 -2.74 0.88 -13.66
N GLU A 208 -3.85 0.18 -13.84
CA GLU A 208 -4.24 -0.41 -15.13
C GLU A 208 -4.42 0.67 -16.20
N LYS A 209 -5.05 1.80 -15.85
CA LYS A 209 -5.22 2.96 -16.75
C LYS A 209 -3.87 3.57 -17.16
N TYR A 210 -2.99 3.84 -16.20
CA TYR A 210 -1.66 4.41 -16.47
C TYR A 210 -0.78 3.47 -17.29
N THR A 211 -0.81 2.17 -16.99
CA THR A 211 -0.07 1.16 -17.75
C THR A 211 -0.54 1.13 -19.20
N SER A 212 -1.86 1.15 -19.41
CA SER A 212 -2.45 1.18 -20.75
C SER A 212 -2.08 2.44 -21.53
N GLU A 213 -2.11 3.62 -20.88
CA GLU A 213 -1.67 4.87 -21.50
C GLU A 213 -0.18 4.85 -21.85
N MET A 214 0.66 4.33 -20.96
CA MET A 214 2.10 4.24 -21.18
C MET A 214 2.44 3.29 -22.33
N ASN A 215 1.76 2.14 -22.42
CA ASN A 215 1.91 1.21 -23.55
C ASN A 215 1.54 1.88 -24.87
N ARG A 216 0.43 2.63 -24.91
CA ARG A 216 0.04 3.40 -26.10
C ARG A 216 1.10 4.42 -26.50
N ARG A 217 1.65 5.18 -25.54
CA ARG A 217 2.71 6.16 -25.81
C ARG A 217 3.98 5.49 -26.35
N ILE A 218 4.35 4.33 -25.80
CA ILE A 218 5.50 3.54 -26.28
C ILE A 218 5.26 3.09 -27.73
N GLU A 219 4.06 2.63 -28.05
CA GLU A 219 3.72 2.20 -29.41
C GLU A 219 3.72 3.37 -30.41
N ASP A 220 3.18 4.53 -30.01
CA ASP A 220 3.23 5.76 -30.81
C ASP A 220 4.68 6.22 -31.06
N GLN A 221 5.53 6.21 -30.03
CA GLN A 221 6.97 6.52 -30.17
C GLN A 221 7.70 5.50 -31.05
N THR A 222 7.40 4.21 -30.89
CA THR A 222 7.99 3.14 -31.70
C THR A 222 7.62 3.29 -33.17
N SER A 223 6.35 3.63 -33.46
CA SER A 223 5.90 3.89 -34.83
C SER A 223 6.58 5.13 -35.43
N SER A 224 6.74 6.19 -34.64
CA SER A 224 7.45 7.41 -35.03
C SER A 224 8.92 7.14 -35.37
N LEU A 225 9.61 6.33 -34.54
CA LEU A 225 10.99 5.92 -34.79
C LEU A 225 11.11 5.11 -36.08
N ARG A 226 10.18 4.20 -36.37
CA ARG A 226 10.16 3.46 -37.64
C ARG A 226 10.00 4.39 -38.84
N ASN A 227 9.20 5.44 -38.73
CA ASN A 227 9.06 6.44 -39.79
C ASN A 227 10.35 7.24 -40.00
N VAL A 228 10.99 7.68 -38.91
CA VAL A 228 12.29 8.36 -38.99
C VAL A 228 13.35 7.46 -39.63
N GLN A 229 13.39 6.17 -39.29
CA GLN A 229 14.29 5.20 -39.91
C GLN A 229 14.04 5.05 -41.42
N LYS A 230 12.77 5.04 -41.86
CA LYS A 230 12.44 5.02 -43.29
C LYS A 230 12.91 6.28 -44.00
N GLU A 231 12.74 7.45 -43.40
CA GLU A 231 13.23 8.71 -43.98
C GLU A 231 14.75 8.75 -44.04
N LEU A 232 15.46 8.30 -43.00
CA LEU A 232 16.92 8.16 -43.03
C LEU A 232 17.38 7.23 -44.16
N ALA A 233 16.70 6.11 -44.38
CA ALA A 233 17.02 5.21 -45.49
C ALA A 233 16.77 5.86 -46.86
N ARG A 234 15.75 6.72 -46.99
CA ARG A 234 15.51 7.50 -48.21
C ARG A 234 16.59 8.54 -48.44
N LEU A 235 16.97 9.29 -47.40
CA LEU A 235 18.04 10.28 -47.48
C LEU A 235 19.36 9.64 -47.90
N LYS A 236 19.71 8.48 -47.34
CA LYS A 236 20.90 7.74 -47.74
C LYS A 236 20.89 7.36 -49.23
N LYS A 237 19.74 6.90 -49.75
CA LYS A 237 19.59 6.61 -51.19
C LYS A 237 19.72 7.86 -52.05
N MET A 238 19.22 9.01 -51.58
CA MET A 238 19.38 10.28 -52.29
C MET A 238 20.84 10.74 -52.29
N GLU A 239 21.54 10.58 -51.16
CA GLU A 239 22.97 10.86 -51.04
C GLU A 239 23.78 9.99 -52.01
N ASP A 240 23.56 8.67 -52.03
CA ASP A 240 24.19 7.75 -52.98
C ASP A 240 23.92 8.16 -54.45
N TRP A 241 22.70 8.59 -54.75
CA TRP A 241 22.33 9.08 -56.08
C TRP A 241 23.05 10.38 -56.45
N ILE A 242 23.18 11.33 -55.50
CA ILE A 242 23.91 12.59 -55.72
C ILE A 242 25.38 12.30 -56.02
N TYR A 243 26.02 11.41 -55.26
CA TYR A 243 27.41 11.02 -55.53
C TYR A 243 27.56 10.42 -56.93
N LEU A 244 26.66 9.52 -57.34
CA LEU A 244 26.67 8.97 -58.70
C LEU A 244 26.50 10.05 -59.78
N GLN A 245 25.59 11.02 -59.59
CA GLN A 245 25.44 12.13 -60.55
C GLN A 245 26.69 13.01 -60.61
N GLN A 246 27.32 13.26 -59.46
CA GLN A 246 28.55 14.04 -59.38
C GLN A 246 29.68 13.35 -60.16
N ASP A 247 29.87 12.03 -59.98
CA ASP A 247 30.87 11.26 -60.71
C ASP A 247 30.64 11.31 -62.23
N MET A 248 29.39 11.12 -62.66
CA MET A 248 29.03 11.21 -64.09
C MET A 248 29.28 12.61 -64.67
N LEU A 249 28.99 13.67 -63.90
CA LEU A 249 29.28 15.04 -64.33
C LEU A 249 30.78 15.30 -64.42
N GLU A 250 31.57 14.79 -63.47
CA GLU A 250 33.02 14.92 -63.50
C GLU A 250 33.63 14.22 -64.73
N ASP A 251 33.18 13.01 -65.04
CA ASP A 251 33.61 12.26 -66.23
C ASP A 251 33.21 12.96 -67.53
N ASN A 252 31.98 13.50 -67.62
CA ASN A 252 31.55 14.30 -68.75
C ASN A 252 32.43 15.56 -68.92
N MET A 253 32.77 16.24 -67.82
CA MET A 253 33.64 17.43 -67.86
C MET A 253 35.07 17.09 -68.31
N LYS A 254 35.61 15.93 -67.91
CA LYS A 254 36.89 15.41 -68.44
C LYS A 254 36.78 15.18 -69.95
N GLY A 255 35.71 14.53 -70.41
CA GLY A 255 35.43 14.30 -71.83
C GLY A 255 35.36 15.61 -72.64
N TYR A 256 34.60 16.60 -72.18
CA TYR A 256 34.52 17.92 -72.84
C TYR A 256 35.86 18.65 -72.86
N SER A 257 36.64 18.56 -71.77
CA SER A 257 37.96 19.18 -71.70
C SER A 257 38.93 18.54 -72.70
N GLN A 258 38.88 17.22 -72.85
CA GLN A 258 39.67 16.49 -73.84
C GLN A 258 39.25 16.83 -75.27
N MET A 259 37.94 16.85 -75.56
CA MET A 259 37.42 17.23 -76.87
C MET A 259 37.82 18.66 -77.23
N ARG A 260 37.71 19.61 -76.28
CA ARG A 260 38.18 20.98 -76.46
C ARG A 260 39.67 21.03 -76.78
N LYS A 261 40.50 20.24 -76.09
CA LYS A 261 41.94 20.17 -76.35
C LYS A 261 42.23 19.65 -77.76
N GLN A 262 41.56 18.58 -78.18
CA GLN A 262 41.69 18.01 -79.53
C GLN A 262 41.26 19.03 -80.60
N SER A 263 40.12 19.70 -80.42
CA SER A 263 39.68 20.74 -81.37
C SER A 263 40.65 21.93 -81.45
N LEU A 264 41.30 22.31 -80.34
CA LEU A 264 42.33 23.35 -80.37
C LEU A 264 43.58 22.89 -81.12
N GLU A 265 44.02 21.64 -80.91
CA GLU A 265 45.13 21.02 -81.65
C GLU A 265 44.83 20.96 -83.16
N GLU A 266 43.64 20.50 -83.55
CA GLU A 266 43.20 20.48 -84.96
C GLU A 266 43.17 21.89 -85.59
N LEU A 267 42.73 22.91 -84.84
CA LEU A 267 42.72 24.29 -85.32
C LEU A 267 44.14 24.85 -85.51
N ASP A 268 45.08 24.49 -84.63
CA ASP A 268 46.49 24.87 -84.77
C ASP A 268 47.16 24.13 -85.94
N GLU A 269 46.88 22.84 -86.13
CA GLU A 269 47.32 22.09 -87.31
C GLU A 269 46.79 22.71 -88.61
N LEU A 270 45.50 23.04 -88.66
CA LEU A 270 44.88 23.71 -89.82
C LEU A 270 45.54 25.08 -90.08
N ARG A 271 45.82 25.84 -89.02
CA ARG A 271 46.52 27.12 -89.11
C ARG A 271 47.93 26.94 -89.68
N ASP A 272 48.66 25.91 -89.25
CA ASP A 272 50.01 25.63 -89.73
C ASP A 272 50.00 25.14 -91.18
N ILE A 273 49.04 24.31 -91.58
CA ILE A 273 48.81 23.92 -92.99
C ILE A 273 48.52 25.16 -93.84
N MET A 274 47.64 26.06 -93.38
CA MET A 274 47.35 27.30 -94.10
C MET A 274 48.57 28.20 -94.22
N ARG A 275 49.36 28.38 -93.15
CA ARG A 275 50.58 29.19 -93.16
C ARG A 275 51.67 28.61 -94.05
N THR A 276 51.97 27.33 -93.91
CA THR A 276 53.11 26.69 -94.57
C THR A 276 52.80 26.25 -95.99
N GLY A 277 51.57 25.82 -96.26
CA GLY A 277 51.15 25.36 -97.57
C GLY A 277 50.59 26.50 -98.41
N PHE A 278 49.43 27.03 -98.03
CA PHE A 278 48.70 27.99 -98.86
C PHE A 278 49.37 29.35 -98.91
N LEU A 279 49.63 29.98 -97.76
CA LEU A 279 50.17 31.35 -97.73
C LEU A 279 51.57 31.41 -98.36
N LYS A 280 52.47 30.47 -98.08
CA LYS A 280 53.78 30.42 -98.74
C LYS A 280 53.69 30.22 -100.25
N LYS A 281 52.76 29.38 -100.74
CA LYS A 281 52.55 29.18 -102.19
C LYS A 281 52.03 30.47 -102.84
N TYR A 282 51.00 31.09 -102.26
CA TYR A 282 50.46 32.37 -102.72
C TYR A 282 51.52 33.48 -102.68
N GLU A 283 52.30 33.57 -101.62
CA GLU A 283 53.41 34.53 -101.52
C GLU A 283 54.44 34.29 -102.62
N LYS A 284 54.79 33.02 -102.89
CA LYS A 284 55.70 32.66 -103.98
C LYS A 284 55.14 33.00 -105.36
N GLU A 285 53.86 32.75 -105.61
CA GLU A 285 53.19 33.14 -106.86
C GLU A 285 53.11 34.66 -107.03
N LEU A 286 52.78 35.40 -105.96
CA LEU A 286 52.79 36.85 -105.96
C LEU A 286 54.19 37.41 -106.24
N ARG A 287 55.23 36.89 -105.59
CA ARG A 287 56.63 37.26 -105.88
C ARG A 287 57.00 36.96 -107.32
N ARG A 288 56.62 35.79 -107.84
CA ARG A 288 56.89 35.42 -109.24
C ARG A 288 56.18 36.35 -110.22
N MET A 289 54.92 36.73 -109.96
CA MET A 289 54.21 37.72 -110.76
C MET A 289 54.87 39.09 -110.68
N GLN A 290 55.30 39.53 -109.48
CA GLN A 290 56.05 40.77 -109.32
C GLN A 290 57.38 40.75 -110.09
N GLU A 291 58.14 39.65 -110.03
CA GLU A 291 59.38 39.46 -110.80
C GLU A 291 59.11 39.51 -112.31
N MET A 292 58.10 38.79 -112.80
CA MET A 292 57.71 38.85 -114.21
C MET A 292 57.34 40.27 -114.65
N HIS A 293 56.56 41.00 -113.84
CA HIS A 293 56.22 42.39 -114.15
C HIS A 293 57.43 43.32 -114.10
N LEU A 294 58.36 43.12 -113.16
CA LEU A 294 59.61 43.87 -113.12
C LEU A 294 60.47 43.62 -114.36
N GLU A 295 60.57 42.36 -114.81
CA GLU A 295 61.25 42.02 -116.08
C GLU A 295 60.56 42.64 -117.29
N GLU A 296 59.23 42.63 -117.35
CA GLU A 296 58.46 43.30 -118.41
C GLU A 296 58.69 44.81 -118.41
N ILE A 297 58.68 45.44 -117.24
CA ILE A 297 58.99 46.88 -117.09
C ILE A 297 60.40 47.17 -117.60
N GLU A 298 61.39 46.33 -117.26
CA GLU A 298 62.76 46.55 -117.73
C GLU A 298 62.87 46.34 -119.26
N LYS A 299 62.17 45.35 -119.84
CA LYS A 299 62.06 45.19 -121.30
C LYS A 299 61.40 46.39 -121.96
N ILE A 300 60.33 46.93 -121.37
CA ILE A 300 59.66 48.15 -121.85
C ILE A 300 60.62 49.31 -121.79
N LYS A 301 61.39 49.47 -120.71
CA LYS A 301 62.38 50.54 -120.54
C LYS A 301 63.53 50.43 -121.56
N ILE A 302 63.99 49.22 -121.87
CA ILE A 302 64.97 48.98 -122.94
C ILE A 302 64.38 49.38 -124.29
N ARG A 303 63.17 48.90 -124.63
CA ARG A 303 62.48 49.28 -125.88
C ARG A 303 62.21 50.77 -125.96
N GLU A 304 61.87 51.42 -124.84
CA GLU A 304 61.65 52.85 -124.78
C GLU A 304 62.94 53.62 -125.05
N LYS A 305 64.08 53.17 -124.51
CA LYS A 305 65.41 53.71 -124.87
C LYS A 305 65.73 53.52 -126.34
N GLU A 306 65.46 52.35 -126.91
CA GLU A 306 65.64 52.08 -128.35
C GLU A 306 64.74 53.00 -129.20
N PHE A 307 63.48 53.18 -128.80
CA PHE A 307 62.55 54.10 -129.45
C PHE A 307 63.02 55.55 -129.33
N GLN A 308 63.49 55.98 -128.16
CA GLN A 308 64.06 57.32 -127.97
C GLN A 308 65.29 57.52 -128.85
N GLN A 309 66.21 56.54 -128.93
CA GLN A 309 67.36 56.58 -129.83
C GLN A 309 66.93 56.68 -131.30
N LYS A 310 65.88 55.95 -131.69
CA LYS A 310 65.32 55.99 -133.04
C LYS A 310 64.68 57.36 -133.34
N ILE A 311 63.92 57.92 -132.41
CA ILE A 311 63.39 59.29 -132.51
C ILE A 311 64.54 60.31 -132.62
N GLU A 312 65.62 60.14 -131.87
CA GLU A 312 66.80 61.01 -131.94
C GLU A 312 67.49 60.91 -133.30
N ALA A 313 67.57 59.70 -133.87
CA ALA A 313 68.12 59.44 -135.20
C ALA A 313 67.22 60.04 -136.30
N ASP A 314 65.91 59.81 -136.23
CA ASP A 314 64.92 60.37 -137.16
C ASP A 314 64.89 61.90 -137.06
N LYS A 315 65.04 62.50 -135.87
CA LYS A 315 65.21 63.94 -135.69
C LYS A 315 66.48 64.47 -136.37
N LYS A 316 67.60 63.74 -136.29
CA LYS A 316 68.84 64.10 -137.00
C LYS A 316 68.68 63.98 -138.51
N GLU A 317 67.93 62.99 -138.98
CA GLU A 317 67.63 62.81 -140.41
C GLU A 317 66.68 63.91 -140.93
N LEU A 318 65.64 64.24 -140.17
CA LEU A 318 64.78 65.40 -140.42
C LEU A 318 65.57 66.71 -140.41
N ALA A 319 66.53 66.88 -139.52
CA ALA A 319 67.40 68.05 -139.52
C ALA A 319 68.25 68.12 -140.81
N LYS A 320 68.75 66.98 -141.32
CA LYS A 320 69.44 66.92 -142.62
C LYS A 320 68.52 67.25 -143.80
N LEU A 321 67.31 66.67 -143.82
CA LEU A 321 66.30 66.93 -144.85
C LEU A 321 65.82 68.38 -144.83
N ASN A 322 65.66 68.99 -143.65
CA ASN A 322 65.39 70.43 -143.54
C ASN A 322 66.56 71.26 -144.05
N GLN A 323 67.80 70.85 -143.78
CA GLN A 323 68.98 71.54 -144.29
C GLN A 323 69.10 71.42 -145.82
N GLU A 324 68.67 70.29 -146.40
CA GLU A 324 68.52 70.11 -147.85
C GLU A 324 67.36 70.94 -148.42
N SER A 325 66.21 70.96 -147.74
CA SER A 325 65.08 71.82 -148.09
C SER A 325 65.49 73.30 -148.10
N ASP A 326 66.22 73.76 -147.09
CA ASP A 326 66.75 75.13 -147.02
C ASP A 326 67.77 75.43 -148.14
N ARG A 327 68.54 74.43 -148.58
CA ARG A 327 69.41 74.55 -149.75
C ARG A 327 68.60 74.66 -151.04
N ILE A 328 67.52 73.91 -151.17
CA ILE A 328 66.60 73.97 -152.32
C ILE A 328 65.85 75.31 -152.35
N VAL A 329 65.39 75.79 -151.19
CA VAL A 329 64.73 77.10 -151.07
C VAL A 329 65.71 78.22 -151.43
N LYS A 330 66.98 78.16 -150.98
CA LYS A 330 68.02 79.12 -151.37
C LYS A 330 68.34 79.10 -152.87
N THR A 331 68.36 77.94 -153.51
CA THR A 331 68.53 77.88 -154.98
C THR A 331 67.30 78.41 -155.71
N PHE A 332 66.09 78.18 -155.21
CA PHE A 332 64.86 78.76 -155.75
C PHE A 332 64.79 80.29 -155.58
N GLU A 333 65.20 80.83 -154.43
CA GLU A 333 65.27 82.27 -154.18
C GLU A 333 66.27 82.96 -155.12
N LEU A 334 67.44 82.35 -155.35
CA LEU A 334 68.44 82.84 -156.31
C LEU A 334 67.93 82.82 -157.76
N LEU A 335 67.12 81.83 -158.12
CA LEU A 335 66.48 81.75 -159.44
C LEU A 335 65.34 82.77 -159.60
N SER A 336 64.56 83.04 -158.55
CA SER A 336 63.48 84.03 -158.57
C SER A 336 64.01 85.47 -158.69
N LYS A 337 65.09 85.81 -157.97
CA LYS A 337 65.75 87.13 -158.07
C LYS A 337 66.38 87.39 -159.44
N LYS A 338 66.71 86.34 -160.19
CA LYS A 338 67.23 86.45 -161.56
C LYS A 338 66.12 86.68 -162.61
N LYS A 339 64.87 86.34 -162.28
CA LYS A 339 63.71 86.51 -163.18
C LYS A 339 63.05 87.89 -163.02
N ILE A 340 62.99 88.42 -161.80
CA ILE A 340 62.36 89.73 -161.51
C ILE A 340 63.17 90.90 -162.08
N ARG A 341 64.51 90.81 -162.16
CA ARG A 341 65.36 91.86 -162.74
C ARG A 341 65.30 91.98 -164.28
N VAL A 342 64.65 91.03 -164.97
CA VAL A 342 64.52 91.05 -166.44
C VAL A 342 63.14 91.60 -166.88
N GLU A 343 62.16 91.65 -165.98
CA GLU A 343 60.79 92.13 -166.26
C GLU A 343 60.58 93.62 -165.89
N GLU A 344 61.41 94.20 -165.00
CA GLU A 344 61.29 95.61 -164.57
C GLU A 344 61.92 96.65 -165.53
N GLU A 345 62.83 96.27 -166.44
CA GLU A 345 63.42 97.20 -167.42
C GLU A 345 62.67 97.28 -168.76
N LYS A 346 61.63 96.45 -168.97
CA LYS A 346 60.77 96.52 -170.17
C LYS A 346 59.48 97.32 -169.97
N SER A 347 59.10 97.68 -168.73
CA SER A 347 57.87 98.42 -168.44
C SER A 347 58.03 99.95 -168.28
N PHE A 348 59.26 100.50 -168.39
CA PHE A 348 59.50 101.95 -168.35
C PHE A 348 59.55 102.61 -169.75
N ALA A 349 59.35 101.84 -170.83
CA ALA A 349 59.42 102.32 -172.21
C ALA A 349 58.06 102.68 -172.85
N SER A 350 56.93 102.63 -172.13
CA SER A 350 55.60 102.79 -172.74
C SER A 350 54.61 103.76 -172.07
N GLU A 351 55.01 104.56 -171.08
CA GLU A 351 54.06 105.43 -170.34
C GLU A 351 54.52 106.90 -170.16
N LEU A 352 55.15 107.47 -171.19
CA LEU A 352 55.32 108.93 -171.33
C LEU A 352 55.04 109.39 -172.78
N GLU A 353 53.86 109.06 -173.29
CA GLU A 353 53.20 109.90 -174.30
C GLU A 353 51.72 110.10 -173.95
N LYS A 354 51.44 111.33 -173.50
CA LYS A 354 50.21 112.13 -173.71
C LYS A 354 49.07 112.00 -172.69
N VAL A 355 49.13 112.91 -171.72
CA VAL A 355 48.04 113.88 -171.48
C VAL A 355 48.52 115.25 -171.99
N PRO A 356 47.75 115.99 -172.81
CA PRO A 356 48.00 117.41 -173.06
C PRO A 356 47.01 118.34 -172.33
N ALA A 357 47.56 119.48 -171.88
CA ALA A 357 46.95 120.83 -171.76
C ALA A 357 45.80 121.06 -170.74
N ALA A 358 45.70 122.16 -169.97
CA ALA A 358 46.55 123.36 -169.79
C ALA A 358 46.00 124.27 -168.65
N GLY A 359 46.89 125.02 -167.98
CA GLY A 359 46.67 126.34 -167.32
C GLY A 359 46.03 126.33 -165.92
N ILE A 360 46.31 127.20 -164.93
CA ILE A 360 47.09 128.44 -164.68
C ILE A 360 47.32 128.40 -163.12
N GLU A 361 48.49 128.68 -162.56
CA GLU A 361 48.94 130.00 -162.07
C GLU A 361 50.37 129.89 -161.52
#